data_AF-A0A8S2M163-F1
#
_entry.id   AF-A0A8S2M163-F1
#
_cell.length_a   1.000
_cell.length_b   1.000
_cell.length_c   1.000
_cell.angle_alpha   90.00
_cell.angle_beta   90.00
_cell.angle_gamma   90.00
#
_symmetry.space_group_name_H-M   'P 1'
#
loop_
_entity.id
_entity.type
_entity.pdbx_description
1 polymer ?
#
loop_
_entity_poly.entity_id
_entity_poly.type
_entity_poly.pdbx_seq_one_letter_code
_entity_poly.pdbx_strand_id
1 'polypeptide(L)'
;MGELDKAEKYYKRLLNELAVDDSGIAECYIGLGTVQDDKGEYDLALMNMEKALKIRVKALPPDHPDIAGTYNSIASVHRNKG
;
A
#
# COMPACT_ATOMS: atom_id res chain seq x y z
N MET A 1 -19.27 9.50 -6.73
CA MET A 1 -17.81 9.29 -6.81
C MET A 1 -17.28 9.53 -5.41
N GLY A 2 -17.03 8.46 -4.67
CA GLY A 2 -16.68 8.54 -3.24
C GLY A 2 -15.28 9.13 -3.04
N GLU A 3 -14.98 9.60 -1.83
CA GLU A 3 -13.63 10.08 -1.48
C GLU A 3 -12.57 8.99 -1.68
N LEU A 4 -12.94 7.70 -1.50
CA LEU A 4 -12.09 6.54 -1.79
C LEU A 4 -11.72 6.41 -3.27
N ASP A 5 -12.65 6.68 -4.19
CA ASP A 5 -12.37 6.61 -5.64
C ASP A 5 -11.39 7.71 -6.09
N LYS A 6 -11.47 8.89 -5.44
CA LYS A 6 -10.52 9.98 -5.68
C LYS A 6 -9.12 9.60 -5.19
N ALA A 7 -9.02 9.06 -3.97
CA ALA A 7 -7.75 8.62 -3.39
C ALA A 7 -7.06 7.58 -4.29
N GLU A 8 -7.79 6.57 -4.76
CA GLU A 8 -7.27 5.54 -5.66
C GLU A 8 -6.73 6.13 -6.97
N LYS A 9 -7.46 7.11 -7.54
CA LYS A 9 -7.04 7.81 -8.75
C LYS A 9 -5.72 8.58 -8.53
N TYR A 10 -5.56 9.26 -7.40
CA TYR A 10 -4.33 10.00 -7.09
C TYR A 10 -3.13 9.08 -6.95
N TYR A 11 -3.27 7.95 -6.24
CA TYR A 11 -2.16 6.99 -6.09
C TYR A 11 -1.76 6.34 -7.42
N LYS A 12 -2.74 5.94 -8.25
CA LYS A 12 -2.45 5.41 -9.60
C LYS A 12 -1.74 6.43 -10.49
N ARG A 13 -2.07 7.71 -10.35
CA ARG A 13 -1.42 8.79 -11.08
C ARG A 13 0.03 8.98 -10.62
N LEU A 14 0.28 8.98 -9.31
CA LEU A 14 1.63 9.06 -8.75
C LEU A 14 2.51 7.91 -9.27
N LEU A 15 1.99 6.68 -9.29
CA LEU A 15 2.73 5.51 -9.76
C LEU A 15 3.08 5.53 -11.26
N ASN A 16 2.23 6.13 -12.10
CA ASN A 16 2.37 6.07 -13.56
C ASN A 16 2.97 7.34 -14.20
N GLU A 17 2.70 8.51 -13.62
CA GLU A 17 3.00 9.80 -14.25
C GLU A 17 4.09 10.59 -13.52
N LEU A 18 4.34 10.31 -12.24
CA LEU A 18 5.29 11.05 -11.43
C LEU A 18 6.46 10.14 -11.09
N ALA A 19 7.68 10.62 -11.35
CA ALA A 19 8.88 9.95 -10.89
C ALA A 19 8.96 10.09 -9.36
N VAL A 20 8.36 9.15 -8.65
CA VAL A 20 8.53 8.95 -7.21
C VAL A 20 9.69 7.98 -6.97
N ASP A 21 10.45 8.25 -5.92
CA ASP A 21 11.50 7.34 -5.48
C ASP A 21 10.89 6.03 -4.92
N ASP A 22 11.75 5.04 -4.66
CA ASP A 22 11.32 3.74 -4.13
C ASP A 22 10.47 3.88 -2.85
N SER A 23 10.79 4.86 -2.00
CA SER A 23 10.01 5.16 -0.79
C SER A 23 8.59 5.65 -1.14
N GLY A 24 8.47 6.64 -2.03
CA GLY A 24 7.18 7.16 -2.48
C GLY A 24 6.34 6.12 -3.22
N ILE A 25 6.94 5.22 -3.98
CA ILE A 25 6.25 4.11 -4.63
C ILE A 25 5.66 3.16 -3.57
N ALA A 26 6.43 2.83 -2.52
CA ALA A 26 5.95 1.99 -1.44
C ALA A 26 4.76 2.62 -0.70
N GLU A 27 4.84 3.92 -0.38
CA GLU A 27 3.72 4.66 0.24
C GLU A 27 2.46 4.64 -0.63
N CYS A 28 2.60 4.82 -1.95
CA CYS A 28 1.46 4.77 -2.86
C CYS A 28 0.76 3.41 -2.84
N TYR A 29 1.54 2.32 -2.77
CA TYR A 29 0.98 0.97 -2.67
C TYR A 29 0.29 0.72 -1.33
N ILE A 30 0.82 1.23 -0.21
CA ILE A 30 0.15 1.17 1.10
C ILE A 30 -1.17 1.95 1.07
N GLY A 31 -1.15 3.15 0.47
CA GLY A 31 -2.34 3.99 0.32
C GLY A 31 -3.43 3.32 -0.52
N LEU A 32 -3.06 2.74 -1.66
CA LEU A 32 -4.00 1.93 -2.48
C LEU A 32 -4.55 0.74 -1.70
N GLY A 33 -3.67 0.02 -0.98
CA GLY A 33 -4.10 -1.12 -0.19
C GLY A 33 -5.11 -0.74 0.89
N THR A 34 -4.90 0.38 1.56
CA THR A 34 -5.81 0.90 2.59
C THR A 34 -7.17 1.27 1.99
N VAL A 35 -7.18 1.99 0.87
CA VAL A 35 -8.43 2.36 0.17
C VAL A 35 -9.22 1.12 -0.27
N GLN A 36 -8.52 0.06 -0.67
CA GLN A 36 -9.15 -1.19 -1.11
C GLN A 36 -9.67 -2.02 0.07
N ASP A 37 -8.96 -2.03 1.20
CA ASP A 37 -9.44 -2.60 2.46
C ASP A 37 -10.75 -1.93 2.89
N ASP A 38 -10.80 -0.59 2.85
CA ASP A 38 -12.01 0.19 3.14
C ASP A 38 -13.18 -0.10 2.19
N LYS A 39 -12.88 -0.54 0.94
CA LYS A 39 -13.88 -0.97 -0.05
C LYS A 39 -14.28 -2.44 0.09
N GLY A 40 -13.64 -3.21 0.98
CA GLY A 40 -13.82 -4.66 1.10
C GLY A 40 -13.10 -5.48 0.02
N GLU A 41 -12.23 -4.86 -0.77
CA GLU A 41 -11.44 -5.47 -1.84
C GLU A 41 -10.14 -6.09 -1.27
N TYR A 42 -10.27 -6.95 -0.27
CA TYR A 42 -9.14 -7.42 0.55
C TYR A 42 -8.01 -8.08 -0.24
N ASP A 43 -8.31 -8.82 -1.30
CA ASP A 43 -7.28 -9.46 -2.14
C ASP A 43 -6.43 -8.46 -2.92
N LEU A 44 -7.07 -7.39 -3.42
CA LEU A 44 -6.34 -6.29 -4.04
C LEU A 44 -5.52 -5.51 -3.00
N ALA A 45 -6.08 -5.31 -1.80
CA ALA A 45 -5.38 -4.65 -0.71
C ALA A 45 -4.08 -5.37 -0.33
N LEU A 46 -4.16 -6.69 -0.11
CA LEU A 46 -3.00 -7.53 0.19
C LEU A 46 -1.97 -7.49 -0.94
N MET A 47 -2.41 -7.60 -2.20
CA MET A 47 -1.51 -7.54 -3.36
C MET A 47 -0.70 -6.23 -3.39
N ASN A 48 -1.34 -5.09 -3.09
CA ASN A 48 -0.64 -3.81 -3.08
C ASN A 48 0.28 -3.68 -1.86
N MET A 49 -0.13 -4.12 -0.67
CA MET A 49 0.74 -4.10 0.52
C MET A 49 1.98 -5.01 0.36
N GLU A 50 1.86 -6.15 -0.34
CA GLU A 50 3.01 -7.00 -0.68
C GLU A 50 4.00 -6.31 -1.65
N LYS A 51 3.51 -5.52 -2.61
CA LYS A 51 4.38 -4.73 -3.49
C LYS A 51 5.14 -3.66 -2.69
N ALA A 52 4.47 -2.97 -1.77
CA ALA A 52 5.13 -2.03 -0.86
C ALA A 52 6.21 -2.72 -0.02
N LEU A 53 5.90 -3.90 0.53
CA LEU A 53 6.83 -4.68 1.34
C LEU A 53 8.09 -5.04 0.55
N LYS A 54 7.94 -5.54 -0.69
CA LYS A 54 9.09 -5.90 -1.55
C LYS A 54 10.02 -4.73 -1.80
N ILE A 55 9.47 -3.53 -1.98
CA ILE A 55 10.25 -2.31 -2.19
C ILE A 55 10.99 -1.92 -0.90
N ARG A 56 10.27 -1.86 0.22
CA ARG A 56 10.84 -1.51 1.54
C ARG A 56 11.95 -2.47 1.97
N VAL A 57 11.74 -3.79 1.83
CA VAL A 57 12.76 -4.80 2.15
C VAL A 57 14.00 -4.69 1.27
N LYS A 58 13.86 -4.25 0.02
CA LYS A 58 15.01 -4.04 -0.89
C LYS A 58 15.77 -2.74 -0.58
N ALA A 59 15.05 -1.69 -0.20
CA ALA A 59 15.61 -0.34 -0.04
C ALA A 59 16.09 -0.04 1.39
N LEU A 60 15.57 -0.73 2.40
CA LEU A 60 15.76 -0.38 3.81
C LEU A 60 16.43 -1.52 4.59
N PRO A 61 17.13 -1.19 5.70
CA PRO A 61 17.60 -2.18 6.65
C PRO A 61 16.45 -3.05 7.21
N PRO A 62 16.69 -4.33 7.57
CA PRO A 62 15.65 -5.25 8.03
C PRO A 62 14.87 -4.80 9.28
N ASP A 63 15.46 -3.94 10.11
CA ASP A 63 14.89 -3.40 11.34
C ASP A 63 14.15 -2.06 11.14
N HIS A 64 14.04 -1.59 9.90
CA HIS A 64 13.41 -0.31 9.62
C HIS A 64 11.91 -0.32 9.98
N PRO A 65 11.39 0.70 10.69
CA PRO A 65 10.01 0.75 11.17
C PRO A 65 8.97 0.64 10.05
N ASP A 66 9.27 1.14 8.85
CA ASP A 66 8.37 1.05 7.70
C ASP A 66 8.07 -0.41 7.28
N ILE A 67 9.02 -1.32 7.45
CA ILE A 67 8.80 -2.75 7.16
C ILE A 67 7.79 -3.31 8.16
N ALA A 68 7.97 -3.01 9.45
CA ALA A 68 7.01 -3.39 10.49
C ALA A 68 5.63 -2.76 10.26
N GLY A 69 5.59 -1.50 9.82
CA GLY A 69 4.37 -0.81 9.42
C GLY A 69 3.61 -1.54 8.31
N THR A 70 4.31 -2.02 7.28
CA THR A 70 3.68 -2.80 6.20
C THR A 70 3.11 -4.12 6.71
N TYR A 71 3.83 -4.85 7.57
CA TYR A 71 3.30 -6.09 8.16
C TYR A 71 2.05 -5.83 9.01
N ASN A 72 2.01 -4.73 9.76
CA ASN A 72 0.83 -4.34 10.52
C ASN A 72 -0.37 -4.06 9.60
N SER A 73 -0.16 -3.38 8.48
CA SER A 73 -1.22 -3.15 7.48
C SER A 73 -1.74 -4.48 6.90
N ILE A 74 -0.85 -5.40 6.53
CA ILE A 74 -1.22 -6.73 6.01
C ILE A 74 -2.04 -7.51 7.04
N ALA A 75 -1.61 -7.50 8.31
CA ALA A 75 -2.33 -8.15 9.39
C ALA A 75 -3.73 -7.55 9.60
N SER A 76 -3.87 -6.23 9.47
CA SER A 76 -5.16 -5.53 9.53
C SER A 76 -6.10 -6.02 8.44
N VAL A 77 -5.63 -6.11 7.19
CA VAL A 77 -6.46 -6.60 6.07
C VAL A 77 -6.88 -8.05 6.28
N HIS A 78 -5.97 -8.92 6.74
CA HIS A 78 -6.33 -10.31 7.07
C HIS A 78 -7.39 -10.40 8.18
N ARG A 79 -7.31 -9.52 9.18
CA ARG A 79 -8.33 -9.43 10.24
C ARG A 79 -9.68 -8.95 9.71
N ASN A 80 -9.69 -8.04 8.74
CA ASN A 80 -10.93 -7.54 8.14
C ASN A 80 -11.57 -8.53 7.16
N LYS A 81 -10.74 -9.37 6.49
CA LYS A 81 -11.19 -10.40 5.54
C LYS A 81 -11.82 -11.63 6.21
N GLY A 82 -11.36 -11.98 7.42
CA GLY A 82 -11.81 -13.15 8.19
C GLY A 82 -13.13 -12.90 8.92
#